data_AF-A0A937NUE3-F1
#
_entry.id   AF-A0A937NUE3-F1
#
_cell.length_a   1.000
_cell.length_b   1.000
_cell.length_c   1.000
_cell.angle_alpha   90.00
_cell.angle_beta   90.00
_cell.angle_gamma   90.00
#
_symmetry.space_group_name_H-M   'P 1'
#
loop_
_entity.id
_entity.type
_entity.pdbx_description
1 polymer ?
#
loop_
_entity_poly.entity_id
_entity_poly.type
_entity_poly.pdbx_seq_one_letter_code
_entity_poly.pdbx_strand_id
1 'polypeptide(L)'
;MAGYFKRETPASRSLGGWLVSDRWHSSSAAKFWTGVLDELAAGYSEADHIEMEACIPGPLTRDLLDPRASLQRMVDSHQGEDLSVEIRKAAQELDLLGPPGSVTYRIADSEGAHIEAAVIPHVDAEVFAHLVVWLPEWAGIDSDEWNERDVTASFTVRRPERGQNQVISFALNHAPLHEGLYRCKLGHLRQELAET
;
A
#
# COMPACT_ATOMS: atom_id res chain seq x y z
N MET A 1 -2.98 -16.90 -21.40
CA MET A 1 -2.40 -17.90 -20.48
C MET A 1 -2.30 -17.20 -19.13
N ALA A 2 -3.11 -17.59 -18.16
CA ALA A 2 -3.31 -16.87 -16.90
C ALA A 2 -2.28 -17.32 -15.85
N GLY A 3 -1.48 -16.39 -15.34
CA GLY A 3 -0.43 -16.63 -14.35
C GLY A 3 -0.66 -15.84 -13.06
N TYR A 4 -1.81 -16.03 -12.41
CA TYR A 4 -1.99 -15.59 -11.03
C TYR A 4 -1.20 -16.54 -10.11
N PHE A 5 -0.07 -16.08 -9.57
CA PHE A 5 0.55 -16.64 -8.36
C PHE A 5 0.67 -18.18 -8.29
N LYS A 6 1.33 -18.83 -9.25
CA LYS A 6 1.78 -20.22 -9.05
C LYS A 6 3.04 -20.59 -9.83
N ARG A 7 4.19 -20.47 -9.16
CA ARG A 7 5.20 -21.53 -9.13
C ARG A 7 5.60 -21.75 -7.68
N GLU A 8 5.14 -22.86 -7.11
CA GLU A 8 5.70 -23.37 -5.87
C GLU A 8 7.13 -23.83 -6.13
N THR A 9 8.08 -23.24 -5.42
CA THR A 9 9.35 -23.88 -5.08
C THR A 9 9.72 -23.41 -3.67
N PRO A 10 10.00 -24.32 -2.72
CA PRO A 10 10.21 -23.95 -1.32
C PRO A 10 11.65 -23.48 -1.14
N ALA A 11 11.88 -22.19 -1.32
CA ALA A 11 12.99 -21.50 -0.68
C ALA A 11 12.40 -20.76 0.53
N SER A 12 12.93 -21.05 1.72
CA SER A 12 12.48 -20.50 3.01
C SER A 12 12.09 -19.03 2.90
N ARG A 13 10.79 -18.75 2.85
CA ARG A 13 10.27 -17.38 2.85
C ARG A 13 10.67 -16.77 4.19
N SER A 14 11.63 -15.84 4.17
CA SER A 14 11.82 -14.95 5.31
C SER A 14 10.45 -14.36 5.62
N LEU A 15 10.11 -14.22 6.90
CA LEU A 15 8.77 -13.76 7.30
C LEU A 15 8.49 -12.30 6.91
N GLY A 16 9.32 -11.68 6.06
CA GLY A 16 9.21 -10.33 5.52
C GLY A 16 9.36 -9.26 6.60
N GLY A 17 10.31 -8.36 6.41
CA GLY A 17 10.47 -7.21 7.29
C GLY A 17 11.54 -6.26 6.81
N TRP A 18 11.37 -4.99 7.13
CA TRP A 18 12.29 -3.93 6.75
C TRP A 18 12.90 -3.32 7.99
N LEU A 19 14.21 -3.15 7.98
CA LEU A 19 14.87 -2.22 8.88
C LEU A 19 14.89 -0.85 8.20
N VAL A 20 14.14 0.11 8.74
CA VAL A 20 14.05 1.49 8.24
C VAL A 20 14.52 2.40 9.37
N SER A 21 15.51 3.26 9.11
CA SER A 21 16.07 4.18 10.12
C SER A 21 16.38 3.47 11.45
N ASP A 22 17.07 2.33 11.38
CA ASP A 22 17.44 1.45 12.51
C ASP A 22 16.27 0.83 13.30
N ARG A 23 15.03 0.97 12.82
CA ARG A 23 13.85 0.34 13.42
C ARG A 23 13.36 -0.84 12.59
N TRP A 24 13.11 -1.98 13.25
CA TRP A 24 12.59 -3.17 12.58
C TRP A 24 11.06 -3.10 12.43
N HIS A 25 10.59 -3.25 11.20
CA HIS A 25 9.17 -3.29 10.83
C HIS A 25 8.83 -4.67 10.27
N SER A 26 8.00 -5.42 11.00
CA SER A 26 7.40 -6.69 10.56
C SER A 26 5.88 -6.60 10.39
N SER A 27 5.38 -5.40 10.08
CA SER A 27 3.96 -5.12 9.85
C SER A 27 3.45 -5.79 8.56
N SER A 28 2.13 -5.90 8.42
CA SER A 28 1.53 -6.38 7.17
C SER A 28 1.94 -5.52 5.97
N ALA A 29 2.11 -4.20 6.16
CA ALA A 29 2.61 -3.31 5.12
C ALA A 29 4.04 -3.67 4.68
N ALA A 30 4.97 -3.88 5.63
CA ALA A 30 6.35 -4.25 5.28
C ALA A 30 6.41 -5.56 4.48
N LYS A 31 5.59 -6.55 4.86
CA LYS A 31 5.49 -7.84 4.15
C LYS A 31 4.84 -7.69 2.78
N PHE A 32 3.79 -6.89 2.66
CA PHE A 32 3.11 -6.60 1.41
C PHE A 32 4.08 -5.96 0.41
N TRP A 33 4.72 -4.85 0.79
CA TRP A 33 5.66 -4.14 -0.09
C TRP A 33 6.90 -4.98 -0.42
N THR A 34 7.38 -5.80 0.52
CA THR A 34 8.41 -6.81 0.24
C THR A 34 7.97 -7.77 -0.86
N GLY A 35 6.76 -8.33 -0.75
CA GLY A 35 6.22 -9.28 -1.74
C GLY A 35 6.08 -8.64 -3.13
N VAL A 36 5.50 -7.45 -3.19
CA VAL A 36 5.33 -6.69 -4.45
C VAL A 36 6.67 -6.46 -5.14
N LEU A 37 7.68 -5.97 -4.41
CA LEU A 37 8.98 -5.66 -4.98
C LEU A 37 9.79 -6.91 -5.35
N ASP A 38 9.65 -8.00 -4.57
CA ASP A 38 10.30 -9.27 -4.88
C ASP A 38 9.69 -9.92 -6.14
N GLU A 39 8.38 -9.79 -6.33
CA GLU A 39 7.70 -10.27 -7.53
C GLU A 39 8.04 -9.42 -8.76
N LEU A 40 8.12 -8.10 -8.62
CA LEU A 40 8.58 -7.22 -9.68
C LEU A 40 9.97 -7.65 -10.16
N ALA A 41 10.92 -7.83 -9.23
CA ALA A 41 12.29 -8.23 -9.54
C ALA A 41 12.43 -9.65 -10.09
N ALA A 42 11.57 -10.59 -9.68
CA ALA A 42 11.64 -11.99 -10.11
C ALA A 42 10.86 -12.28 -11.40
N GLY A 43 9.76 -11.55 -11.62
CA GLY A 43 8.81 -11.81 -12.72
C GLY A 43 9.04 -10.95 -13.95
N TYR A 44 9.66 -9.77 -13.81
CA TYR A 44 9.68 -8.75 -14.87
C TYR A 44 11.09 -8.15 -15.01
N SER A 45 11.96 -8.82 -15.78
CA SER A 45 13.35 -8.38 -15.99
C SER A 45 13.50 -7.04 -16.70
N GLU A 46 12.47 -6.61 -17.43
CA GLU A 46 12.44 -5.33 -18.17
C GLU A 46 11.68 -4.24 -17.41
N ALA A 47 11.03 -4.56 -16.28
CA ALA A 47 10.28 -3.58 -15.52
C ALA A 47 11.21 -2.74 -14.64
N ASP A 48 10.95 -1.43 -14.59
CA ASP A 48 11.62 -0.51 -13.69
C ASP A 48 10.77 -0.21 -12.47
N HIS A 49 9.45 -0.10 -12.64
CA HIS A 49 8.55 0.30 -11.56
C HIS A 49 7.16 -0.32 -11.66
N ILE A 50 6.45 -0.25 -10.53
CA ILE A 50 5.02 -0.54 -10.43
C ILE A 50 4.25 0.73 -10.06
N GLU A 51 3.09 0.90 -10.68
CA GLU A 51 2.08 1.87 -10.32
C GLU A 51 0.87 1.14 -9.72
N MET A 52 0.22 1.74 -8.72
CA MET A 52 -1.03 1.27 -8.13
C MET A 52 -2.00 2.42 -7.96
N GLU A 53 -3.28 2.17 -8.17
CA GLU A 53 -4.32 3.19 -8.07
C GLU A 53 -5.60 2.62 -7.45
N ALA A 54 -6.19 3.38 -6.52
CA ALA A 54 -7.51 3.12 -5.94
C ALA A 54 -8.23 4.42 -5.57
N CYS A 55 -9.56 4.34 -5.43
CA CYS A 55 -10.37 5.41 -4.84
C CYS A 55 -10.59 5.14 -3.35
N ILE A 56 -9.90 5.86 -2.48
CA ILE A 56 -9.87 5.62 -1.03
C ILE A 56 -10.82 6.57 -0.27
N PRO A 57 -11.35 6.15 0.88
CA PRO A 57 -12.17 7.01 1.73
C PRO A 57 -11.28 7.97 2.53
N GLY A 58 -11.48 9.27 2.32
CA GLY A 58 -10.86 10.32 3.11
C GLY A 58 -9.36 10.54 2.87
N PRO A 59 -8.77 11.50 3.60
CA PRO A 59 -7.34 11.79 3.52
C PRO A 59 -6.49 10.71 4.18
N LEU A 60 -5.24 10.61 3.72
CA LEU A 60 -4.21 9.82 4.37
C LEU A 60 -3.85 10.46 5.72
N THR A 61 -3.93 9.71 6.80
CA THR A 61 -3.65 10.19 8.16
C THR A 61 -2.83 9.18 8.95
N ARG A 62 -2.15 9.61 10.02
CA ARG A 62 -1.37 8.72 10.90
C ARG A 62 -2.23 7.62 11.53
N ASP A 63 -3.53 7.85 11.68
CA ASP A 63 -4.47 6.87 12.19
C ASP A 63 -4.53 5.60 11.33
N LEU A 64 -4.19 5.71 10.04
CA LEU A 64 -4.12 4.57 9.12
C LEU A 64 -2.88 3.69 9.38
N LEU A 65 -1.87 4.17 10.10
CA LEU A 65 -0.70 3.37 10.51
C LEU A 65 -1.05 2.33 11.59
N ASP A 66 -2.10 2.58 12.37
CA ASP A 66 -2.61 1.66 13.39
C ASP A 66 -4.10 1.33 13.15
N PRO A 67 -4.38 0.34 12.29
CA PRO A 67 -5.75 -0.10 12.03
C PRO A 67 -6.48 -0.52 13.31
N ARG A 68 -5.76 -1.03 14.33
CA ARG A 68 -6.39 -1.45 15.59
C ARG A 68 -6.85 -0.25 16.39
N ALA A 69 -6.04 0.81 16.46
CA ALA A 69 -6.44 2.05 17.14
C ALA A 69 -7.61 2.75 16.41
N SER A 70 -7.65 2.69 15.08
CA SER A 70 -8.80 3.17 14.29
C SER A 70 -10.08 2.38 14.64
N LEU A 71 -10.01 1.05 14.56
CA LEU A 71 -11.12 0.16 14.90
C LEU A 71 -11.57 0.30 16.35
N GLN A 72 -10.64 0.43 17.30
CA GLN A 72 -10.98 0.57 18.72
C GLN A 72 -11.70 1.89 18.97
N ARG A 73 -11.26 3.00 18.36
CA ARG A 73 -11.98 4.29 18.48
C ARG A 73 -13.37 4.23 17.89
N MET A 74 -13.55 3.53 16.76
CA MET A 74 -14.88 3.27 16.22
C MET A 74 -15.71 2.45 17.21
N VAL A 75 -15.19 1.37 17.78
CA VAL A 75 -15.93 0.58 18.77
C VAL A 75 -16.31 1.43 19.99
N ASP A 76 -15.38 2.25 20.48
CA ASP A 76 -15.58 3.10 21.65
C ASP A 76 -16.59 4.23 21.37
N SER A 77 -16.63 4.78 20.16
CA SER A 77 -17.59 5.81 19.78
C SER A 77 -19.03 5.30 19.68
N HIS A 78 -19.22 3.98 19.51
CA HIS A 78 -20.53 3.33 19.42
C HIS A 78 -20.91 2.59 20.72
N GLN A 79 -20.13 2.75 21.81
CA GLN A 79 -20.49 2.17 23.11
C GLN A 79 -21.78 2.81 23.65
N GLY A 80 -22.86 2.01 23.70
CA GLY A 80 -24.18 2.43 24.17
C GLY A 80 -25.25 2.47 23.08
N GLU A 81 -24.88 2.29 21.81
CA GLU A 81 -25.81 2.17 20.69
C GLU A 81 -26.24 0.71 20.47
N ASP A 82 -27.44 0.50 19.94
CA ASP A 82 -27.92 -0.85 19.60
C ASP A 82 -27.15 -1.37 18.39
N LEU A 83 -26.31 -2.39 18.60
CA LEU A 83 -25.52 -3.05 17.57
C LEU A 83 -26.36 -3.45 16.34
N SER A 84 -27.63 -3.78 16.54
CA SER A 84 -28.56 -4.14 15.46
C SER A 84 -28.88 -2.96 14.55
N VAL A 85 -28.89 -1.75 15.09
CA VAL A 85 -29.09 -0.50 14.34
C VAL A 85 -27.83 -0.18 13.54
N GLU A 86 -26.64 -0.31 14.13
CA GLU A 86 -25.37 -0.04 13.45
C GLU A 86 -25.09 -1.04 12.32
N ILE A 87 -25.35 -2.33 12.54
CA ILE A 87 -25.26 -3.34 11.46
C ILE A 87 -26.21 -3.01 10.31
N ARG A 88 -27.42 -2.53 10.61
CA ARG A 88 -28.39 -2.15 9.58
C ARG A 88 -27.96 -0.90 8.81
N LYS A 89 -27.40 0.10 9.50
CA LYS A 89 -26.83 1.29 8.85
C LYS A 89 -25.66 0.92 7.95
N ALA A 90 -24.69 0.15 8.44
CA ALA A 90 -23.56 -0.31 7.64
C ALA A 90 -24.00 -1.14 6.43
N ALA A 91 -24.99 -2.03 6.59
CA ALA A 91 -25.56 -2.78 5.47
C ALA A 91 -26.25 -1.86 4.45
N GLN A 92 -26.99 -0.85 4.90
CA GLN A 92 -27.62 0.14 4.01
C GLN A 92 -26.60 1.01 3.29
N GLU A 93 -25.52 1.41 3.96
CA GLU A 93 -24.41 2.14 3.34
C GLU A 93 -23.72 1.30 2.28
N LEU A 94 -23.44 0.02 2.55
CA LEU A 94 -22.89 -0.91 1.57
C LEU A 94 -23.84 -1.16 0.40
N ASP A 95 -25.15 -1.24 0.64
CA ASP A 95 -26.15 -1.35 -0.45
C ASP A 95 -26.21 -0.08 -1.31
N LEU A 96 -25.98 1.10 -0.71
CA LEU A 96 -26.05 2.38 -1.39
C LEU A 96 -24.76 2.70 -2.18
N LEU A 97 -23.60 2.46 -1.56
CA LEU A 97 -22.28 2.83 -2.09
C LEU A 97 -21.62 1.68 -2.86
N GLY A 98 -22.07 0.45 -2.62
CA GLY A 98 -21.41 -0.76 -3.11
C GLY A 98 -20.21 -1.17 -2.26
N PRO A 99 -19.56 -2.31 -2.60
CA PRO A 99 -18.34 -2.72 -1.93
C PRO A 99 -17.20 -1.72 -2.19
N PRO A 100 -16.18 -1.66 -1.31
CA PRO A 100 -14.99 -0.85 -1.55
C PRO A 100 -14.38 -1.13 -2.93
N GLY A 101 -13.90 -0.06 -3.58
CA GLY A 101 -13.30 -0.15 -4.90
C GLY A 101 -12.07 -1.06 -4.93
N SER A 102 -11.83 -1.72 -6.06
CA SER A 102 -10.63 -2.54 -6.24
C SER A 102 -9.38 -1.70 -6.48
N VAL A 103 -8.22 -2.21 -6.06
CA VAL A 103 -6.93 -1.61 -6.43
C VAL A 103 -6.49 -2.14 -7.78
N THR A 104 -6.11 -1.23 -8.68
CA THR A 104 -5.48 -1.59 -9.95
C THR A 104 -3.97 -1.42 -9.85
N TYR A 105 -3.22 -2.21 -10.60
CA TYR A 105 -1.79 -2.02 -10.75
C TYR A 105 -1.37 -2.04 -12.22
N ARG A 106 -0.20 -1.45 -12.47
CA ARG A 106 0.44 -1.41 -13.77
C ARG A 106 1.95 -1.54 -13.60
N ILE A 107 2.55 -2.42 -14.38
CA ILE A 107 4.01 -2.60 -14.45
C ILE A 107 4.51 -1.94 -15.72
N ALA A 108 5.56 -1.13 -15.60
CA ALA A 108 6.15 -0.44 -16.74
C ALA A 108 7.68 -0.53 -16.73
N ASP A 109 8.27 -0.43 -17.92
CA ASP A 109 9.70 -0.29 -18.09
C ASP A 109 10.16 1.16 -17.86
N SER A 110 11.47 1.39 -17.97
CA SER A 110 12.10 2.71 -17.83
C SER A 110 11.66 3.74 -18.88
N GLU A 111 11.14 3.29 -20.03
CA GLU A 111 10.59 4.16 -21.08
C GLU A 111 9.10 4.44 -20.87
N GLY A 112 8.49 3.82 -19.86
CA GLY A 112 7.07 3.94 -19.52
C GLY A 112 6.15 3.01 -20.31
N ALA A 113 6.71 2.10 -21.13
CA ALA A 113 5.90 1.13 -21.86
C ALA A 113 5.27 0.13 -20.90
N HIS A 114 3.98 -0.12 -21.09
CA HIS A 114 3.19 -0.96 -20.18
C HIS A 114 3.42 -2.44 -20.51
N ILE A 115 3.93 -3.17 -19.53
CA ILE A 115 4.18 -4.60 -19.63
C ILE A 115 2.94 -5.39 -19.19
N GLU A 116 2.32 -4.96 -18.08
CA GLU A 116 1.15 -5.61 -17.51
C GLU A 116 0.25 -4.61 -16.77
N ALA A 117 -1.06 -4.87 -16.79
CA ALA A 117 -2.03 -4.16 -15.95
C ALA A 117 -3.16 -5.09 -15.53
N ALA A 118 -3.51 -5.09 -14.25
CA ALA A 118 -4.59 -5.88 -13.70
C ALA A 118 -5.11 -5.31 -12.38
N VAL A 119 -6.09 -6.00 -11.78
CA VAL A 119 -6.59 -5.72 -10.43
C VAL A 119 -5.77 -6.53 -9.44
N ILE A 120 -5.36 -5.93 -8.32
CA ILE A 120 -4.73 -6.66 -7.22
C ILE A 120 -5.81 -7.48 -6.51
N PRO A 121 -5.74 -8.82 -6.53
CA PRO A 121 -6.72 -9.64 -5.84
C PRO A 121 -6.56 -9.46 -4.33
N HIS A 122 -7.69 -9.38 -3.62
CA HIS A 122 -7.75 -9.31 -2.14
C HIS A 122 -7.20 -8.04 -1.48
N VAL A 123 -6.89 -7.00 -2.26
CA VAL A 123 -6.63 -5.66 -1.74
C VAL A 123 -7.68 -4.73 -2.31
N ASP A 124 -8.56 -4.26 -1.43
CA ASP A 124 -9.50 -3.20 -1.75
C ASP A 124 -8.93 -1.84 -1.39
N ALA A 125 -9.65 -0.78 -1.74
CA ALA A 125 -9.22 0.59 -1.52
C ALA A 125 -9.02 0.96 -0.03
N GLU A 126 -9.78 0.35 0.89
CA GLU A 126 -9.64 0.63 2.32
C GLU A 126 -8.34 0.02 2.85
N VAL A 127 -8.09 -1.26 2.52
CA VAL A 127 -6.83 -1.94 2.85
C VAL A 127 -5.66 -1.23 2.20
N PHE A 128 -5.81 -0.77 0.96
CA PHE A 128 -4.76 -0.06 0.24
C PHE A 128 -4.31 1.21 0.97
N ALA A 129 -5.24 2.00 1.50
CA ALA A 129 -4.92 3.21 2.25
C ALA A 129 -4.01 2.88 3.46
N HIS A 130 -4.32 1.81 4.20
CA HIS A 130 -3.49 1.33 5.31
C HIS A 130 -2.10 0.82 4.91
N LEU A 131 -1.93 0.37 3.67
CA LEU A 131 -0.64 -0.07 3.15
C LEU A 131 0.19 1.12 2.67
N VAL A 132 -0.43 2.07 1.97
CA VAL A 132 0.26 3.19 1.29
C VAL A 132 0.83 4.20 2.27
N VAL A 133 0.15 4.48 3.40
CA VAL A 133 0.62 5.47 4.40
C VAL A 133 1.97 5.14 5.03
N TRP A 134 2.39 3.87 4.99
CA TRP A 134 3.69 3.47 5.50
C TRP A 134 4.84 3.99 4.65
N LEU A 135 4.64 4.24 3.34
CA LEU A 135 5.69 4.73 2.45
C LEU A 135 6.16 6.15 2.83
N PRO A 136 5.28 7.17 2.93
CA PRO A 136 5.70 8.49 3.39
C PRO A 136 6.15 8.50 4.86
N GLU A 137 5.56 7.67 5.74
CA GLU A 137 6.03 7.51 7.12
C GLU A 137 7.48 6.98 7.16
N TRP A 138 7.82 5.96 6.37
CA TRP A 138 9.18 5.42 6.29
C TRP A 138 10.17 6.38 5.62
N ALA A 139 9.70 7.24 4.72
CA ALA A 139 10.47 8.34 4.16
C ALA A 139 10.65 9.52 5.13
N GLY A 140 9.99 9.51 6.29
CA GLY A 140 10.07 10.58 7.27
C GLY A 140 9.37 11.87 6.83
N ILE A 141 8.38 11.77 5.95
CA ILE A 141 7.56 12.90 5.49
C ILE A 141 6.54 13.23 6.58
N ASP A 142 6.35 14.51 6.89
CA ASP A 142 5.36 14.91 7.88
C ASP A 142 3.94 14.59 7.41
N SER A 143 3.08 14.15 8.33
CA SER A 143 1.75 13.64 7.98
C SER A 143 0.82 14.69 7.36
N ASP A 144 1.11 15.97 7.61
CA ASP A 144 0.39 17.08 7.01
C ASP A 144 0.70 17.21 5.51
N GLU A 145 1.84 16.69 5.07
CA GLU A 145 2.31 16.73 3.67
C GLU A 145 1.88 15.48 2.87
N TRP A 146 1.40 14.42 3.51
CA TRP A 146 1.03 13.16 2.82
C TRP A 146 -0.10 13.33 1.79
N ASN A 147 -0.92 14.37 1.95
CA ASN A 147 -2.06 14.68 1.09
C ASN A 147 -1.75 15.80 0.10
N GLU A 148 -0.50 16.25 0.00
CA GLU A 148 -0.09 17.13 -1.08
C GLU A 148 -0.29 16.44 -2.43
N ARG A 149 -0.47 17.25 -3.47
CA ARG A 149 -0.86 16.75 -4.78
C ARG A 149 0.13 15.74 -5.34
N ASP A 150 1.43 15.99 -5.15
CA ASP A 150 2.50 15.19 -5.74
C ASP A 150 3.66 15.05 -4.72
N VAL A 151 3.64 13.98 -3.94
CA VAL A 151 4.67 13.66 -2.95
C VAL A 151 5.66 12.68 -3.56
N THR A 152 6.93 13.06 -3.70
CA THR A 152 7.99 12.16 -4.18
C THR A 152 9.05 12.00 -3.11
N ALA A 153 9.41 10.75 -2.79
CA ALA A 153 10.42 10.50 -1.78
C ALA A 153 11.11 9.15 -1.98
N SER A 154 12.16 8.95 -1.19
CA SER A 154 12.83 7.67 -1.06
C SER A 154 13.29 7.43 0.37
N PHE A 155 13.53 6.16 0.69
CA PHE A 155 14.09 5.75 1.97
C PHE A 155 14.95 4.50 1.80
N THR A 156 15.93 4.35 2.69
CA THR A 156 16.78 3.17 2.71
C THR A 156 16.18 2.10 3.59
N VAL A 157 16.11 0.87 3.07
CA VAL A 157 15.71 -0.32 3.81
C VAL A 157 16.85 -1.32 3.84
N ARG A 158 17.05 -1.96 4.98
CA ARG A 158 17.92 -3.14 5.08
C ARG A 158 17.08 -4.37 5.35
N ARG A 159 17.33 -5.43 4.56
CA ARG A 159 16.77 -6.76 4.78
C ARG A 159 17.87 -7.70 5.31
N PRO A 160 17.84 -8.09 6.59
CA PRO A 160 18.89 -8.91 7.20
C PRO A 160 19.22 -10.17 6.42
N GLU A 161 18.20 -10.80 5.80
CA GLU A 161 18.32 -12.01 4.99
C GLU A 161 19.07 -11.80 3.65
N ARG A 162 19.09 -10.57 3.12
CA ARG A 162 19.78 -10.25 1.85
C ARG A 162 21.13 -9.57 2.08
N GLY A 163 21.40 -9.08 3.29
CA GLY A 163 22.67 -8.46 3.66
C GLY A 163 23.01 -7.17 2.91
N GLN A 164 22.07 -6.62 2.14
CA GLN A 164 22.25 -5.44 1.30
C GLN A 164 21.23 -4.36 1.67
N ASN A 165 21.69 -3.11 1.57
CA ASN A 165 20.83 -1.94 1.67
C ASN A 165 20.17 -1.69 0.32
N GLN A 166 18.88 -1.39 0.35
CA GLN A 166 18.09 -1.05 -0.82
C GLN A 166 17.52 0.35 -0.63
N VAL A 167 17.44 1.12 -1.71
CA VAL A 167 16.72 2.38 -1.75
C VAL A 167 15.36 2.10 -2.36
N ILE A 168 14.29 2.41 -1.63
CA ILE A 168 12.92 2.37 -2.13
C ILE A 168 12.55 3.79 -2.52
N SER A 169 12.14 3.99 -3.76
CA SER A 169 11.68 5.28 -4.29
C SER A 169 10.22 5.17 -4.70
N PHE A 170 9.45 6.24 -4.51
CA PHE A 170 8.05 6.30 -4.91
C PHE A 170 7.59 7.74 -5.19
N ALA A 171 6.49 7.83 -5.95
CA ALA A 171 5.69 9.03 -6.10
C ALA A 171 4.26 8.73 -5.64
N LEU A 172 3.65 9.61 -4.87
CA LEU A 172 2.30 9.49 -4.36
C LEU A 172 1.51 10.71 -4.80
N ASN A 173 0.44 10.46 -5.57
CA ASN A 173 -0.52 11.47 -5.96
C ASN A 173 -1.83 11.20 -5.23
N HIS A 174 -2.30 12.21 -4.50
CA HIS A 174 -3.53 12.13 -3.73
C HIS A 174 -4.43 13.30 -4.08
N ALA A 175 -5.56 13.04 -4.73
CA ALA A 175 -6.42 14.06 -5.28
C ALA A 175 -7.90 13.86 -4.87
N PRO A 176 -8.58 14.90 -4.35
CA PRO A 176 -10.00 14.80 -4.05
C PRO A 176 -10.81 14.63 -5.34
N LEU A 177 -11.75 13.68 -5.34
CA LEU A 177 -12.69 13.48 -6.45
C LEU A 177 -14.05 14.11 -6.15
N HIS A 178 -14.60 13.82 -4.97
CA HIS A 178 -15.83 14.39 -4.42
C HIS A 178 -15.82 14.24 -2.89
N GLU A 179 -16.84 14.76 -2.20
CA GLU A 179 -16.91 14.75 -0.74
C GLU A 179 -16.60 13.36 -0.16
N GLY A 180 -15.50 13.28 0.60
CA GLY A 180 -15.08 12.05 1.28
C GLY A 180 -14.36 11.01 0.39
N LEU A 181 -14.25 11.19 -0.92
CA LEU A 181 -13.56 10.25 -1.82
C LEU A 181 -12.35 10.87 -2.49
N TYR A 182 -11.23 10.16 -2.42
CA TYR A 182 -9.96 10.58 -2.99
C TYR A 182 -9.42 9.53 -3.95
N ARG A 183 -8.82 9.99 -5.05
CA ARG A 183 -7.96 9.14 -5.89
C ARG A 183 -6.58 9.10 -5.25
N CYS A 184 -6.12 7.89 -4.93
CA CYS A 184 -4.77 7.65 -4.45
C CYS A 184 -4.02 6.86 -5.52
N LYS A 185 -3.01 7.48 -6.13
CA LYS A 185 -2.12 6.85 -7.10
C LYS A 185 -0.70 6.78 -6.54
N LEU A 186 -0.22 5.57 -6.30
CA LEU A 186 1.19 5.28 -6.08
C LEU A 186 1.84 5.06 -7.44
N GLY A 187 2.78 5.91 -7.82
CA GLY A 187 3.57 5.80 -9.04
C GLY A 187 5.04 5.52 -8.74
N HIS A 188 5.76 5.03 -9.75
CA HIS A 188 7.22 4.88 -9.72
C HIS A 188 7.76 4.13 -8.49
N LEU A 189 6.97 3.19 -7.92
CA LEU A 189 7.46 2.38 -6.82
C LEU A 189 8.51 1.41 -7.37
N ARG A 190 9.74 1.56 -6.90
CA ARG A 190 10.86 0.72 -7.32
C ARG A 190 11.89 0.54 -6.21
N GLN A 191 12.76 -0.45 -6.40
CA GLN A 191 13.87 -0.74 -5.49
C GLN A 191 15.20 -0.73 -6.25
N GLU A 192 16.19 -0.06 -5.69
CA GLU A 192 17.56 0.00 -6.21
C GLU A 192 18.53 -0.48 -5.12
N LEU A 193 19.70 -0.99 -5.50
CA LEU A 193 20.76 -1.28 -4.53
C LEU A 193 21.41 0.03 -4.11
N ALA A 194 21.59 0.24 -2.80
CA ALA A 194 22.32 1.41 -2.32
C ALA A 194 23.81 1.28 -2.71
N GLU A 195 24.37 2.30 -3.34
CA GLU A 195 25.81 2.39 -3.60
C GLU A 195 26.55 2.50 -2.26
N THR A 196 27.45 1.54 -2.00
CA THR A 196 28.28 1.46 -0.77
C THR A 196 29.42 2.45 -0.76
#